data_AF-A0A353FFU1-F1
#
_entry.id   AF-A0A353FFU1-F1
#
_cell.length_a   1.000
_cell.length_b   1.000
_cell.length_c   1.000
_cell.angle_alpha   90.00
_cell.angle_beta   90.00
_cell.angle_gamma   90.00
#
_symmetry.space_group_name_H-M   'P 1'
#
loop_
_entity.id
_entity.type
_entity.pdbx_description
1 polymer ?
#
loop_
_entity_poly.entity_id
_entity_poly.type
_entity_poly.pdbx_seq_one_letter_code
_entity_poly.pdbx_strand_id
1 'polypeptide(L)'
;MTSTSETNGTFLAEIAWEVANQVGGIYTVIRSKVPQAKKVWGNNYLLIGPYIHHNAIADFEEHEEYDNPVGRAVLACREMGFEVHLGRWLVTGRPNTILLNPQSVMHELGNIKHFYWKNHHISFSKHDPLMDEVMAFGYMVFHLISALARELMKDQHTLLAHFHEWMGGTAIPDIRREQLPVKTIFTTHATMLGRYLAMNDQDFYGHLPFYDWEKEAANFDIETIVRLERACVHGAHVFTTVSDVTGRECAHLLGRSPDVITPNGLNIERFSVLHEVQNLHHKHKRALE
;
A
#
# COMPACT_ATOMS: atom_id res chain seq x y z
N MET A 1 -23.36 12.75 -13.02
CA MET A 1 -22.90 11.88 -14.13
C MET A 1 -21.72 12.58 -14.79
N THR A 2 -20.53 12.39 -14.22
CA THR A 2 -19.23 12.94 -14.64
C THR A 2 -18.24 11.99 -13.94
N SER A 3 -17.61 11.00 -14.59
CA SER A 3 -16.37 11.18 -15.35
C SER A 3 -15.88 9.85 -15.98
N THR A 4 -16.69 9.17 -16.80
CA THR A 4 -16.21 7.93 -17.47
C THR A 4 -15.18 8.18 -18.58
N SER A 5 -14.92 9.45 -18.96
CA SER A 5 -13.95 9.78 -20.01
C SER A 5 -12.49 9.88 -19.55
N GLU A 6 -12.23 10.20 -18.27
CA GLU A 6 -10.86 10.48 -17.78
C GLU A 6 -10.07 9.21 -17.41
N THR A 7 -10.75 8.12 -17.05
CA THR A 7 -10.11 6.83 -16.71
C THR A 7 -10.07 5.85 -17.88
N ASN A 8 -10.58 6.26 -19.06
CA ASN A 8 -10.68 5.37 -20.19
C ASN A 8 -9.27 4.93 -20.65
N GLY A 9 -9.06 3.63 -20.71
CA GLY A 9 -7.77 3.04 -21.03
C GLY A 9 -6.69 3.14 -19.93
N THR A 10 -7.05 3.53 -18.71
CA THR A 10 -6.13 3.54 -17.56
C THR A 10 -6.54 2.50 -16.52
N PHE A 11 -5.55 1.76 -16.01
CA PHE A 11 -5.69 0.83 -14.89
C PHE A 11 -5.10 1.42 -13.63
N LEU A 12 -5.78 1.19 -12.51
CA LEU A 12 -5.30 1.52 -11.17
C LEU A 12 -5.06 0.22 -10.41
N ALA A 13 -3.78 -0.09 -10.17
CA ALA A 13 -3.37 -1.10 -9.22
C ALA A 13 -3.08 -0.42 -7.87
N GLU A 14 -3.80 -0.79 -6.83
CA GLU A 14 -3.61 -0.27 -5.49
C GLU A 14 -3.08 -1.37 -4.56
N ILE A 15 -1.91 -1.11 -3.99
CA ILE A 15 -1.04 -2.08 -3.34
C ILE A 15 -0.91 -1.73 -1.87
N ALA A 16 -1.24 -2.67 -0.99
CA ALA A 16 -0.99 -2.52 0.43
C ALA A 16 -0.83 -3.88 1.12
N TRP A 17 -0.06 -3.90 2.20
CA TRP A 17 0.09 -5.07 3.06
C TRP A 17 -1.24 -5.53 3.69
N GLU A 18 -2.20 -4.61 3.85
CA GLU A 18 -3.47 -4.86 4.50
C GLU A 18 -4.63 -5.20 3.54
N VAL A 19 -4.36 -5.36 2.24
CA VAL A 19 -5.37 -5.87 1.29
C VAL A 19 -5.66 -7.33 1.64
N ALA A 20 -6.93 -7.63 1.96
CA ALA A 20 -7.39 -8.95 2.44
C ALA A 20 -6.63 -9.49 3.67
N ASN A 21 -5.97 -8.60 4.43
CA ASN A 21 -5.18 -8.95 5.61
C ASN A 21 -5.38 -7.87 6.70
N GLN A 22 -6.26 -8.13 7.67
CA GLN A 22 -6.60 -7.12 8.67
C GLN A 22 -5.53 -7.03 9.77
N VAL A 23 -4.61 -6.08 9.62
CA VAL A 23 -3.56 -5.77 10.62
C VAL A 23 -3.87 -4.49 11.39
N GLY A 24 -4.40 -3.47 10.72
CA GLY A 24 -4.59 -2.15 11.31
C GLY A 24 -5.65 -1.30 10.61
N GLY A 25 -5.42 0.02 10.62
CA GLY A 25 -6.38 0.99 10.10
C GLY A 25 -6.47 1.02 8.57
N ILE A 26 -5.41 0.61 7.87
CA ILE A 26 -5.33 0.72 6.39
C ILE A 26 -6.30 -0.26 5.75
N TYR A 27 -6.48 -1.45 6.34
CA TYR A 27 -7.54 -2.37 5.96
C TYR A 27 -8.90 -1.65 5.88
N THR A 28 -9.24 -0.85 6.90
CA THR A 28 -10.51 -0.11 6.95
C THR A 28 -10.57 1.00 5.91
N VAL A 29 -9.47 1.73 5.71
CA VAL A 29 -9.38 2.78 4.68
C VAL A 29 -9.63 2.20 3.30
N ILE A 30 -8.88 1.16 2.91
CA ILE A 30 -9.01 0.53 1.60
C ILE A 30 -10.42 -0.05 1.46
N ARG A 31 -10.86 -0.90 2.40
CA ARG A 31 -12.17 -1.56 2.37
C ARG A 31 -13.32 -0.57 2.21
N SER A 32 -13.31 0.54 2.95
CA SER A 32 -14.38 1.54 2.88
C SER A 32 -14.34 2.38 1.60
N LYS A 33 -13.16 2.52 0.98
CA LYS A 33 -12.95 3.23 -0.29
C LYS A 33 -13.32 2.41 -1.52
N VAL A 34 -13.23 1.07 -1.46
CA VAL A 34 -13.50 0.16 -2.59
C VAL A 34 -14.80 0.50 -3.36
N PRO A 35 -15.98 0.71 -2.74
CA PRO A 35 -17.21 0.98 -3.49
C PRO A 35 -17.11 2.24 -4.35
N GLN A 36 -16.44 3.27 -3.84
CA GLN A 36 -16.27 4.54 -4.55
C GLN A 36 -15.20 4.43 -5.64
N ALA A 37 -14.10 3.71 -5.38
CA ALA A 37 -13.11 3.40 -6.41
C ALA A 37 -13.73 2.61 -7.57
N LYS A 38 -14.55 1.58 -7.28
CA LYS A 38 -15.25 0.79 -8.30
C LYS A 38 -16.23 1.62 -9.14
N LYS A 39 -16.89 2.63 -8.58
CA LYS A 39 -17.76 3.54 -9.35
C LYS A 39 -16.99 4.35 -10.40
N VAL A 40 -15.72 4.67 -10.13
CA VAL A 40 -14.87 5.50 -11.02
C VAL A 40 -14.08 4.64 -12.01
N TRP A 41 -13.51 3.53 -11.53
CA TRP A 41 -12.55 2.71 -12.28
C TRP A 41 -13.15 1.41 -12.83
N GLY A 42 -14.33 1.00 -12.38
CA GLY A 42 -15.01 -0.19 -12.89
C GLY A 42 -14.15 -1.46 -12.75
N ASN A 43 -13.87 -2.13 -13.87
CA ASN A 43 -13.06 -3.35 -13.92
C ASN A 43 -11.55 -3.08 -14.00
N ASN A 44 -11.16 -1.82 -14.23
CA ASN A 44 -9.75 -1.41 -14.30
C ASN A 44 -9.14 -1.11 -12.92
N TYR A 45 -9.92 -1.32 -11.85
CA TYR A 45 -9.45 -1.22 -10.46
C TYR A 45 -9.02 -2.59 -9.95
N LEU A 46 -7.78 -2.67 -9.50
CA LEU A 46 -7.15 -3.87 -9.00
C LEU A 46 -6.55 -3.60 -7.63
N LEU A 47 -6.77 -4.50 -6.67
CA LEU A 47 -6.07 -4.51 -5.40
C LEU A 47 -4.98 -5.57 -5.40
N ILE A 48 -3.84 -5.27 -4.77
CA ILE A 48 -2.72 -6.21 -4.64
C ILE A 48 -2.31 -6.27 -3.17
N GLY A 49 -2.27 -7.49 -2.62
CA GLY A 49 -1.92 -7.76 -1.23
C GLY A 49 -1.14 -9.05 -1.04
N PRO A 50 -0.63 -9.32 0.16
CA PRO A 50 0.01 -10.58 0.48
C PRO A 50 -1.03 -11.69 0.72
N TYR A 51 -0.74 -12.91 0.26
CA TYR A 51 -1.52 -14.10 0.60
C TYR A 51 -1.00 -14.69 1.91
N ILE A 52 -1.65 -14.34 3.03
CA ILE A 52 -1.28 -14.84 4.36
C ILE A 52 -2.37 -15.81 4.84
N HIS A 53 -2.01 -17.09 4.91
CA HIS A 53 -2.90 -18.26 4.94
C HIS A 53 -4.03 -18.27 6.01
N HIS A 54 -3.95 -17.49 7.10
CA HIS A 54 -4.97 -17.52 8.16
C HIS A 54 -6.13 -16.54 7.95
N ASN A 55 -5.90 -15.40 7.27
CA ASN A 55 -6.92 -14.35 7.10
C ASN A 55 -7.49 -14.29 5.68
N ALA A 56 -6.69 -14.65 4.67
CA ALA A 56 -7.05 -14.42 3.26
C ALA A 56 -8.19 -15.33 2.77
N ILE A 57 -8.27 -16.58 3.24
CA ILE A 57 -9.17 -17.61 2.66
C ILE A 57 -10.65 -17.30 2.90
N ALA A 58 -11.02 -16.70 4.03
CA ALA A 58 -12.42 -16.47 4.38
C ALA A 58 -13.07 -15.34 3.54
N ASP A 59 -12.27 -14.34 3.18
CA ASP A 59 -12.74 -13.13 2.50
C ASP A 59 -12.35 -13.11 1.02
N PHE A 60 -11.81 -14.17 0.44
CA PHE A 60 -11.33 -14.16 -0.95
C PHE A 60 -11.92 -15.30 -1.76
N GLU A 61 -12.43 -14.97 -2.95
CA GLU A 61 -12.96 -15.92 -3.91
C GLU A 61 -12.07 -15.92 -5.15
N GLU A 62 -11.29 -16.99 -5.34
CA GLU A 62 -10.41 -17.16 -6.49
C GLU A 62 -11.23 -17.37 -7.77
N HIS A 63 -10.75 -16.82 -8.89
CA HIS A 63 -11.35 -17.05 -10.21
C HIS A 63 -10.27 -17.13 -11.30
N GLU A 64 -10.62 -17.78 -12.41
CA GLU A 64 -9.70 -18.12 -13.49
C GLU A 64 -9.99 -17.30 -14.76
N GLU A 65 -9.96 -15.97 -14.65
CA GLU A 65 -10.17 -15.08 -15.82
C GLU A 65 -8.82 -14.65 -16.41
N TYR A 66 -8.26 -15.49 -17.30
CA TYR A 66 -6.91 -15.29 -17.85
C TYR A 66 -6.83 -14.57 -19.21
N ASP A 67 -7.96 -14.35 -19.88
CA ASP A 67 -8.00 -13.77 -21.24
C ASP A 67 -7.79 -12.24 -21.28
N ASN A 68 -7.63 -11.60 -20.12
CA ASN A 68 -7.39 -10.16 -19.97
C ASN A 68 -5.93 -9.85 -19.56
N PRO A 69 -5.46 -8.59 -19.67
CA PRO A 69 -4.09 -8.21 -19.31
C PRO A 69 -3.66 -8.60 -17.89
N VAL A 70 -4.59 -8.53 -16.92
CA VAL A 70 -4.34 -8.87 -15.53
C VAL A 70 -4.06 -10.37 -15.39
N GLY A 71 -4.92 -11.19 -16.00
CA GLY A 71 -4.78 -12.63 -16.04
C GLY A 71 -3.48 -13.09 -16.72
N ARG A 72 -3.12 -12.49 -17.86
CA ARG A 72 -1.85 -12.77 -18.54
C ARG A 72 -0.62 -12.40 -17.70
N ALA A 73 -0.67 -11.28 -16.97
CA ALA A 73 0.38 -10.88 -16.06
C ALA A 73 0.54 -11.87 -14.89
N VAL A 74 -0.57 -12.37 -14.33
CA VAL A 74 -0.58 -13.42 -13.30
C VAL A 74 0.06 -14.71 -13.83
N LEU A 75 -0.29 -15.13 -15.05
CA LEU A 75 0.33 -16.32 -15.67
C LEU A 75 1.84 -16.14 -15.85
N ALA A 76 2.29 -14.98 -16.33
CA ALA A 76 3.72 -14.69 -16.47
C ALA A 76 4.47 -14.75 -15.11
N CYS A 77 3.87 -14.30 -14.02
CA CYS A 77 4.45 -14.46 -12.69
C CYS A 77 4.48 -15.92 -12.22
N ARG A 78 3.43 -16.70 -12.50
CA ARG A 78 3.39 -18.13 -12.16
C ARG A 78 4.44 -18.93 -12.94
N GLU A 79 4.71 -18.56 -14.19
CA GLU A 79 5.81 -19.13 -15.00
C GLU A 79 7.19 -18.86 -14.39
N MET A 80 7.34 -17.78 -13.62
CA MET A 80 8.57 -17.50 -12.84
C MET A 80 8.65 -18.30 -11.53
N GLY A 81 7.67 -19.16 -11.23
CA GLY A 81 7.60 -19.96 -10.00
C GLY A 81 6.93 -19.25 -8.83
N PHE A 82 6.28 -18.12 -9.04
CA PHE A 82 5.58 -17.40 -7.98
C PHE A 82 4.22 -18.03 -7.69
N GLU A 83 3.85 -18.11 -6.41
CA GLU A 83 2.49 -18.45 -6.01
C GLU A 83 1.65 -17.16 -5.95
N VAL A 84 0.77 -17.03 -6.95
CA VAL A 84 -0.07 -15.85 -7.18
C VAL A 84 -1.52 -16.30 -7.32
N HIS A 85 -2.43 -15.69 -6.57
CA HIS A 85 -3.87 -15.96 -6.62
C HIS A 85 -4.60 -14.77 -7.22
N LEU A 86 -5.47 -15.02 -8.20
CA LEU A 86 -6.32 -14.02 -8.83
C LEU A 86 -7.76 -14.26 -8.42
N GLY A 87 -8.44 -13.23 -7.91
CA GLY A 87 -9.77 -13.42 -7.37
C GLY A 87 -10.50 -12.12 -7.08
N ARG A 88 -11.54 -12.22 -6.27
CA ARG A 88 -12.30 -11.08 -5.75
C ARG A 88 -12.25 -11.06 -4.24
N TRP A 89 -11.98 -9.89 -3.67
CA TRP A 89 -12.12 -9.67 -2.24
C TRP A 89 -13.60 -9.50 -1.88
N LEU A 90 -14.11 -10.30 -0.95
CA LEU A 90 -15.52 -10.41 -0.54
C LEU A 90 -15.96 -9.27 0.38
N VAL A 91 -15.62 -8.04 0.01
CA VAL A 91 -16.10 -6.80 0.63
C VAL A 91 -17.13 -6.11 -0.27
N THR A 92 -17.81 -5.10 0.26
CA THR A 92 -18.73 -4.28 -0.55
C THR A 92 -18.00 -3.70 -1.76
N GLY A 93 -18.52 -3.99 -2.96
CA GLY A 93 -17.92 -3.59 -4.24
C GLY A 93 -17.14 -4.70 -4.96
N ARG A 94 -16.80 -5.81 -4.28
CA ARG A 94 -16.13 -7.02 -4.84
C ARG A 94 -15.06 -6.67 -5.89
N PRO A 95 -13.97 -5.99 -5.49
CA PRO A 95 -12.92 -5.57 -6.42
C PRO A 95 -12.13 -6.78 -6.92
N ASN A 96 -11.53 -6.64 -8.11
CA ASN A 96 -10.54 -7.60 -8.57
C ASN A 96 -9.30 -7.47 -7.68
N THR A 97 -8.78 -8.60 -7.22
CA THR A 97 -7.70 -8.65 -6.24
C THR A 97 -6.69 -9.72 -6.63
N ILE A 98 -5.40 -9.39 -6.54
CA ILE A 98 -4.29 -10.33 -6.65
C ILE A 98 -3.65 -10.50 -5.27
N LEU A 99 -3.52 -11.73 -4.81
CA LEU A 99 -2.81 -12.07 -3.59
C LEU A 99 -1.51 -12.81 -3.92
N LEU A 100 -0.39 -12.33 -3.37
CA LEU A 100 0.96 -12.82 -3.63
C LEU A 100 1.47 -13.55 -2.39
N ASN A 101 1.83 -14.83 -2.47
CA ASN A 101 2.41 -15.54 -1.33
C ASN A 101 3.92 -15.24 -1.21
N PRO A 102 4.37 -14.42 -0.22
CA PRO A 102 5.79 -14.07 -0.11
C PRO A 102 6.68 -15.30 0.16
N GLN A 103 6.12 -16.36 0.75
CA GLN A 103 6.83 -17.60 1.04
C GLN A 103 7.35 -18.29 -0.23
N SER A 104 6.68 -18.09 -1.37
CA SER A 104 7.08 -18.70 -2.65
C SER A 104 8.43 -18.18 -3.18
N VAL A 105 8.90 -17.01 -2.73
CA VAL A 105 10.16 -16.39 -3.17
C VAL A 105 11.20 -16.25 -2.05
N MET A 106 10.96 -16.83 -0.86
CA MET A 106 11.89 -16.72 0.27
C MET A 106 13.28 -17.31 0.00
N HIS A 107 13.38 -18.24 -0.95
CA HIS A 107 14.67 -18.76 -1.41
C HIS A 107 15.55 -17.70 -2.10
N GLU A 108 14.95 -16.65 -2.67
CA GLU A 108 15.65 -15.51 -3.29
C GLU A 108 15.97 -14.37 -2.30
N LEU A 109 15.56 -14.47 -1.03
CA LEU A 109 15.65 -13.37 -0.07
C LEU A 109 17.07 -12.78 0.08
N GLY A 110 18.09 -13.64 0.03
CA GLY A 110 19.49 -13.21 0.05
C GLY A 110 19.85 -12.31 -1.14
N ASN A 111 19.40 -12.66 -2.34
CA ASN A 111 19.59 -11.87 -3.55
C ASN A 111 18.81 -10.55 -3.48
N ILE A 112 17.54 -10.61 -3.04
CA ILE A 112 16.68 -9.43 -2.86
C ILE A 112 17.37 -8.41 -1.97
N LYS A 113 17.78 -8.81 -0.75
CA LYS A 113 18.47 -7.93 0.19
C LYS A 113 19.81 -7.42 -0.34
N HIS A 114 20.58 -8.26 -1.03
CA HIS A 114 21.84 -7.86 -1.65
C HIS A 114 21.64 -6.74 -2.69
N PHE A 115 20.64 -6.86 -3.56
CA PHE A 115 20.36 -5.85 -4.57
C PHE A 115 19.84 -4.54 -3.96
N TYR A 116 19.04 -4.58 -2.90
CA TYR A 116 18.64 -3.36 -2.20
C TYR A 116 19.81 -2.65 -1.53
N TRP A 117 20.73 -3.39 -0.92
CA TRP A 117 21.96 -2.81 -0.38
C TRP A 117 22.82 -2.21 -1.50
N LYS A 118 23.00 -2.94 -2.60
CA LYS A 118 23.84 -2.52 -3.72
C LYS A 118 23.29 -1.30 -4.46
N ASN A 119 21.98 -1.28 -4.73
CA ASN A 119 21.35 -0.32 -5.62
C ASN A 119 20.77 0.89 -4.87
N HIS A 120 20.30 0.68 -3.63
CA HIS A 120 19.57 1.69 -2.86
C HIS A 120 20.26 2.02 -1.53
N HIS A 121 21.40 1.38 -1.23
CA HIS A 121 22.17 1.60 0.00
C HIS A 121 21.38 1.31 1.30
N ILE A 122 20.45 0.35 1.24
CA ILE A 122 19.65 -0.09 2.40
C ILE A 122 20.21 -1.41 2.92
N SER A 123 20.68 -1.40 4.17
CA SER A 123 21.23 -2.60 4.83
C SER A 123 20.15 -3.40 5.55
N PHE A 124 20.29 -4.73 5.53
CA PHE A 124 19.41 -5.71 6.20
C PHE A 124 20.24 -6.60 7.14
N SER A 125 21.12 -5.98 7.94
CA SER A 125 22.04 -6.69 8.84
C SER A 125 21.35 -7.39 10.03
N LYS A 126 20.13 -6.97 10.37
CA LYS A 126 19.32 -7.55 11.43
C LYS A 126 18.25 -8.46 10.85
N HIS A 127 18.05 -9.61 11.48
CA HIS A 127 16.96 -10.49 11.11
C HIS A 127 15.66 -9.99 11.72
N ASP A 128 14.69 -9.70 10.86
CA ASP A 128 13.33 -9.32 11.21
C ASP A 128 12.41 -10.13 10.27
N PRO A 129 11.67 -11.13 10.78
CA PRO A 129 10.80 -11.97 9.96
C PRO A 129 9.76 -11.16 9.17
N LEU A 130 9.24 -10.07 9.74
CA LEU A 130 8.25 -9.23 9.05
C LEU A 130 8.91 -8.46 7.90
N MET A 131 10.10 -7.90 8.13
CA MET A 131 10.88 -7.26 7.07
C MET A 131 11.18 -8.25 5.94
N ASP A 132 11.52 -9.49 6.27
CA ASP A 132 11.83 -10.54 5.30
C ASP A 132 10.64 -10.83 4.38
N GLU A 133 9.45 -11.00 4.96
CA GLU A 133 8.21 -11.20 4.20
C GLU A 133 7.82 -9.96 3.37
N VAL A 134 8.01 -8.76 3.93
CA VAL A 134 7.72 -7.49 3.23
C VAL A 134 8.66 -7.29 2.03
N MET A 135 9.93 -7.66 2.14
CA MET A 135 10.87 -7.60 1.03
C MET A 135 10.56 -8.64 -0.05
N ALA A 136 10.19 -9.86 0.35
CA ALA A 136 9.70 -10.88 -0.57
C ALA A 136 8.42 -10.43 -1.31
N PHE A 137 7.46 -9.84 -0.60
CA PHE A 137 6.26 -9.25 -1.19
C PHE A 137 6.59 -8.13 -2.18
N GLY A 138 7.47 -7.20 -1.80
CA GLY A 138 7.96 -6.12 -2.68
C GLY A 138 8.56 -6.63 -3.98
N TYR A 139 9.39 -7.68 -3.89
CA TYR A 139 9.98 -8.33 -5.06
C TYR A 139 8.92 -8.91 -6.00
N MET A 140 7.93 -9.62 -5.45
CA MET A 140 6.82 -10.15 -6.25
C MET A 140 5.98 -9.03 -6.87
N VAL A 141 5.71 -7.96 -6.13
CA VAL A 141 4.97 -6.77 -6.61
C VAL A 141 5.73 -6.10 -7.76
N PHE A 142 7.04 -5.93 -7.66
CA PHE A 142 7.86 -5.36 -8.74
C PHE A 142 7.68 -6.16 -10.05
N HIS A 143 7.80 -7.48 -9.97
CA HIS A 143 7.65 -8.36 -11.14
C HIS A 143 6.22 -8.39 -11.68
N LEU A 144 5.21 -8.42 -10.81
CA LEU A 144 3.81 -8.35 -11.21
C LEU A 144 3.49 -7.02 -11.92
N ILE A 145 3.94 -5.89 -11.36
CA ILE A 145 3.73 -4.57 -11.96
C ILE A 145 4.47 -4.46 -13.31
N SER A 146 5.66 -5.04 -13.42
CA SER A 146 6.41 -5.12 -14.69
C SER A 146 5.67 -5.94 -15.76
N ALA A 147 5.16 -7.12 -15.39
CA ALA A 147 4.36 -7.97 -16.28
C ALA A 147 3.05 -7.27 -16.67
N LEU A 148 2.34 -6.69 -15.71
CA LEU A 148 1.08 -5.97 -15.94
C LEU A 148 1.27 -4.76 -16.84
N ALA A 149 2.31 -3.96 -16.61
CA ALA A 149 2.63 -2.83 -17.48
C ALA A 149 2.90 -3.28 -18.92
N ARG A 150 3.63 -4.39 -19.11
CA ARG A 150 3.90 -4.96 -20.42
C ARG A 150 2.62 -5.41 -21.13
N GLU A 151 1.74 -6.12 -20.44
CA GLU A 151 0.47 -6.59 -21.01
C GLU A 151 -0.48 -5.43 -21.33
N LEU A 152 -0.56 -4.42 -20.47
CA LEU A 152 -1.40 -3.24 -20.69
C LEU A 152 -0.91 -2.39 -21.87
N MET A 153 0.40 -2.24 -22.03
CA MET A 153 0.96 -1.50 -23.18
C MET A 153 0.62 -2.13 -24.52
N LYS A 154 0.53 -3.46 -24.62
CA LYS A 154 0.11 -4.16 -25.86
C LYS A 154 -1.29 -3.74 -26.29
N ASP A 155 -2.15 -3.45 -25.32
CA ASP A 155 -3.54 -3.05 -25.51
C ASP A 155 -3.71 -1.51 -25.46
N GLN A 156 -2.60 -0.75 -25.57
CA GLN A 156 -2.56 0.72 -25.51
C GLN A 156 -3.15 1.32 -24.21
N HIS A 157 -3.09 0.57 -23.11
CA HIS A 157 -3.51 1.01 -21.80
C HIS A 157 -2.33 1.53 -20.96
N THR A 158 -2.62 2.43 -20.01
CA THR A 158 -1.64 2.94 -19.05
C THR A 158 -1.88 2.39 -17.65
N LEU A 159 -0.81 2.23 -16.85
CA LEU A 159 -0.88 1.74 -15.48
C LEU A 159 -0.51 2.83 -14.47
N LEU A 160 -1.40 3.04 -13.49
CA LEU A 160 -1.12 3.73 -12.24
C LEU A 160 -0.94 2.68 -11.14
N ALA A 161 0.15 2.77 -10.39
CA ALA A 161 0.41 1.92 -9.23
C ALA A 161 0.43 2.78 -7.96
N HIS A 162 -0.54 2.57 -7.08
CA HIS A 162 -0.72 3.32 -5.84
C HIS A 162 -0.39 2.45 -4.63
N PHE A 163 0.70 2.79 -3.96
CA PHE A 163 1.23 2.04 -2.82
C PHE A 163 0.87 2.71 -1.49
N HIS A 164 0.46 1.91 -0.51
CA HIS A 164 0.20 2.36 0.84
C HIS A 164 1.23 1.81 1.83
N GLU A 165 1.82 2.72 2.59
CA GLU A 165 2.87 2.49 3.59
C GLU A 165 4.14 1.83 3.06
N TRP A 166 5.20 1.93 3.86
CA TRP A 166 6.49 1.33 3.54
C TRP A 166 6.39 -0.16 3.19
N MET A 167 5.50 -0.92 3.85
CA MET A 167 5.29 -2.34 3.59
C MET A 167 4.71 -2.63 2.21
N GLY A 168 3.80 -1.77 1.71
CA GLY A 168 3.28 -1.88 0.35
C GLY A 168 4.25 -1.32 -0.69
N GLY A 169 5.00 -0.28 -0.32
CA GLY A 169 5.81 0.53 -1.23
C GLY A 169 7.18 -0.03 -1.58
N THR A 170 7.62 -1.15 -1.00
CA THR A 170 8.99 -1.64 -1.16
C THR A 170 9.40 -1.86 -2.61
N ALA A 171 8.47 -2.11 -3.54
CA ALA A 171 8.77 -2.21 -4.98
C ALA A 171 9.14 -0.87 -5.66
N ILE A 172 8.77 0.28 -5.08
CA ILE A 172 8.92 1.61 -5.71
C ILE A 172 10.38 1.91 -6.12
N PRO A 173 11.41 1.71 -5.26
CA PRO A 173 12.79 2.00 -5.63
C PRO A 173 13.25 1.26 -6.88
N ASP A 174 12.92 -0.03 -7.00
CA ASP A 174 13.25 -0.82 -8.19
C ASP A 174 12.44 -0.42 -9.42
N ILE A 175 11.13 -0.15 -9.27
CA ILE A 175 10.28 0.36 -10.37
C ILE A 175 10.90 1.62 -10.99
N ARG A 176 11.44 2.50 -10.15
CA ARG A 176 12.07 3.76 -10.58
C ARG A 176 13.43 3.56 -11.20
N ARG A 177 14.27 2.72 -10.59
CA ARG A 177 15.60 2.38 -11.10
C ARG A 177 15.52 1.73 -12.48
N GLU A 178 14.60 0.78 -12.66
CA GLU A 178 14.39 0.06 -13.92
C GLU A 178 13.56 0.85 -14.95
N GLN A 179 13.14 2.07 -14.61
CA GLN A 179 12.39 2.97 -15.48
C GLN A 179 11.14 2.31 -16.08
N LEU A 180 10.42 1.51 -15.29
CA LEU A 180 9.21 0.86 -15.78
C LEU A 180 8.18 1.91 -16.25
N PRO A 181 7.42 1.66 -17.32
CA PRO A 181 6.45 2.60 -17.89
C PRO A 181 5.15 2.67 -17.06
N VAL A 182 5.29 2.98 -15.77
CA VAL A 182 4.23 3.01 -14.75
C VAL A 182 4.33 4.31 -13.98
N LYS A 183 3.19 4.95 -13.68
CA LYS A 183 3.17 6.09 -12.77
C LYS A 183 2.88 5.60 -11.35
N THR A 184 3.72 6.02 -10.42
CA THR A 184 3.70 5.54 -9.03
C THR A 184 3.21 6.61 -8.08
N ILE A 185 2.27 6.25 -7.22
CA ILE A 185 1.74 7.07 -6.14
C ILE A 185 2.12 6.38 -4.83
N PHE A 186 2.64 7.11 -3.86
CA PHE A 186 2.92 6.57 -2.52
C PHE A 186 2.15 7.37 -1.48
N THR A 187 1.39 6.69 -0.63
CA THR A 187 0.70 7.28 0.50
C THR A 187 1.24 6.70 1.80
N THR A 188 1.74 7.57 2.68
CA THR A 188 1.97 7.23 4.09
C THR A 188 0.84 7.79 4.95
N HIS A 189 0.37 6.98 5.89
CA HIS A 189 -0.62 7.34 6.90
C HIS A 189 0.03 7.82 8.19
N ALA A 190 1.29 7.43 8.44
CA ALA A 190 2.12 7.94 9.52
C ALA A 190 3.59 7.65 9.25
N THR A 191 4.49 8.52 9.71
CA THR A 191 5.93 8.25 9.62
C THR A 191 6.36 7.26 10.69
N MET A 192 7.21 6.28 10.34
CA MET A 192 7.70 5.31 11.32
C MET A 192 8.53 6.01 12.40
N LEU A 193 9.46 6.88 12.00
CA LEU A 193 10.29 7.63 12.95
C LEU A 193 9.46 8.58 13.83
N GLY A 194 8.43 9.23 13.27
CA GLY A 194 7.56 10.13 14.04
C GLY A 194 6.80 9.42 15.14
N ARG A 195 6.38 8.16 14.94
CA ARG A 195 5.76 7.35 16.01
C ARG A 195 6.70 7.15 17.20
N TYR A 196 7.96 6.84 16.95
CA TYR A 196 8.95 6.66 18.01
C TYR A 196 9.26 7.98 18.71
N LEU A 197 9.47 9.05 17.96
CA LEU A 197 9.76 10.37 18.52
C LEU A 197 8.60 10.92 19.36
N ALA A 198 7.37 10.89 18.84
CA ALA A 198 6.20 11.41 19.56
C ALA A 198 5.87 10.66 20.85
N MET A 199 6.26 9.38 20.95
CA MET A 199 6.12 8.60 22.19
C MET A 199 7.18 8.96 23.25
N ASN A 200 8.32 9.52 22.84
CA ASN A 200 9.45 9.81 23.71
C ASN A 200 9.68 11.31 23.95
N ASP A 201 8.98 12.19 23.23
CA ASP A 201 9.09 13.64 23.36
C ASP A 201 7.71 14.32 23.45
N GLN A 202 7.46 15.01 24.57
CA GLN A 202 6.20 15.72 24.81
C GLN A 202 6.05 16.99 23.95
N ASP A 203 7.16 17.57 23.47
CA ASP A 203 7.18 18.72 22.55
C ASP A 203 7.69 18.32 21.15
N PHE A 204 7.37 17.09 20.73
CA PHE A 204 7.75 16.52 19.43
C PHE A 204 7.55 17.49 18.26
N TYR A 205 6.39 18.16 18.19
CA TYR A 205 6.10 19.10 17.09
C TYR A 205 6.92 20.39 17.17
N GLY A 206 7.28 20.85 18.37
CA GLY A 206 8.19 21.98 18.57
C GLY A 206 9.62 21.64 18.17
N HIS A 207 10.04 20.39 18.41
CA HIS A 207 11.38 19.90 18.11
C HIS A 207 11.57 19.35 16.68
N LEU A 208 10.49 19.18 15.92
CA LEU A 208 10.49 18.53 14.61
C LEU A 208 11.57 19.05 13.64
N PRO A 209 11.85 20.37 13.52
CA PRO A 209 12.90 20.88 12.64
C PRO A 209 14.34 20.57 13.08
N PHE A 210 14.55 20.14 14.32
CA PHE A 210 15.87 19.96 14.92
C PHE A 210 16.31 18.49 14.98
N TYR A 211 15.42 17.53 14.70
CA TYR A 211 15.80 16.12 14.67
C TYR A 211 16.70 15.81 13.47
N ASP A 212 17.77 15.08 13.75
CA ASP A 212 18.54 14.37 12.73
C ASP A 212 17.92 12.98 12.55
N TRP A 213 17.24 12.78 11.42
CA TRP A 213 16.51 11.55 11.18
C TRP A 213 17.43 10.30 11.16
N GLU A 214 18.68 10.42 10.72
CA GLU A 214 19.61 9.27 10.69
C GLU A 214 20.02 8.90 12.11
N LYS A 215 20.38 9.90 12.91
CA LYS A 215 20.76 9.70 14.31
C LYS A 215 19.61 9.11 15.12
N GLU A 216 18.40 9.65 14.97
CA GLU A 216 17.23 9.17 15.70
C GLU A 216 16.81 7.76 15.24
N ALA A 217 16.86 7.47 13.93
CA ALA A 217 16.57 6.13 13.43
C ALA A 217 17.59 5.09 13.92
N ALA A 218 18.88 5.46 14.05
CA ALA A 218 19.90 4.62 14.65
C ALA A 218 19.68 4.42 16.16
N ASN A 219 19.28 5.48 16.87
CA ASN A 219 18.98 5.43 18.31
C ASN A 219 17.83 4.48 18.64
N PHE A 220 16.77 4.48 17.81
CA PHE A 220 15.62 3.57 17.97
C PHE A 220 15.79 2.22 17.28
N ASP A 221 16.92 1.99 16.61
CA ASP A 221 17.21 0.76 15.89
C ASP A 221 16.21 0.43 14.76
N ILE A 222 15.77 1.45 14.02
CA ILE A 222 14.79 1.34 12.92
C ILE A 222 15.32 1.91 11.60
N GLU A 223 16.64 2.07 11.47
CA GLU A 223 17.29 2.68 10.30
C GLU A 223 16.86 2.04 8.98
N THR A 224 16.81 0.70 8.90
CA THR A 224 16.37 -0.02 7.69
C THR A 224 14.97 0.40 7.25
N ILE A 225 14.01 0.44 8.19
CA ILE A 225 12.62 0.82 7.90
C ILE A 225 12.54 2.28 7.46
N VAL A 226 13.22 3.19 8.17
CA VAL A 226 13.20 4.62 7.84
C VAL A 226 13.85 4.90 6.48
N ARG A 227 14.97 4.24 6.15
CA ARG A 227 15.59 4.35 4.82
C ARG A 227 14.69 3.80 3.71
N LEU A 228 13.98 2.70 3.96
CA LEU A 228 13.04 2.11 3.02
C LEU A 228 11.82 3.02 2.79
N GLU A 229 11.23 3.54 3.86
CA GLU A 229 10.15 4.53 3.81
C GLU A 229 10.57 5.78 3.01
N ARG A 230 11.77 6.31 3.28
CA ARG A 230 12.35 7.42 2.51
C ARG A 230 12.55 7.04 1.04
N ALA A 231 13.07 5.86 0.74
CA ALA A 231 13.26 5.41 -0.65
C ALA A 231 11.91 5.32 -1.41
N CYS A 232 10.84 4.87 -0.75
CA CYS A 232 9.48 4.88 -1.31
C CYS A 232 9.00 6.31 -1.59
N VAL A 233 9.15 7.21 -0.61
CA VAL A 233 8.74 8.63 -0.74
C VAL A 233 9.47 9.33 -1.88
N HIS A 234 10.79 9.17 -1.98
CA HIS A 234 11.60 9.84 -3.01
C HIS A 234 11.49 9.16 -4.37
N GLY A 235 11.20 7.85 -4.40
CA GLY A 235 10.96 7.12 -5.63
C GLY A 235 9.58 7.39 -6.24
N ALA A 236 8.55 7.66 -5.44
CA ALA A 236 7.21 7.87 -5.98
C ALA A 236 7.14 9.09 -6.92
N HIS A 237 6.36 9.01 -8.01
CA HIS A 237 6.11 10.19 -8.84
C HIS A 237 5.27 11.21 -8.06
N VAL A 238 4.21 10.73 -7.40
CA VAL A 238 3.34 11.52 -6.53
C VAL A 238 3.42 10.95 -5.12
N PHE A 239 3.71 11.81 -4.16
CA PHE A 239 3.72 11.49 -2.74
C PHE A 239 2.52 12.13 -2.05
N THR A 240 1.78 11.39 -1.24
CA THR A 240 0.63 11.89 -0.49
C THR A 240 0.69 11.49 0.98
N THR A 241 0.02 12.27 1.83
CA THR A 241 -0.26 11.91 3.22
C THR A 241 -1.75 12.04 3.52
N VAL A 242 -2.20 11.48 4.64
CA VAL A 242 -3.62 11.55 5.04
C VAL A 242 -4.01 12.82 5.79
N SER A 243 -3.04 13.64 6.19
CA SER A 243 -3.29 14.90 6.89
C SER A 243 -2.13 15.90 6.71
N ASP A 244 -2.41 17.18 6.89
CA ASP A 244 -1.39 18.25 6.89
C ASP A 244 -0.37 18.06 8.01
N VAL A 245 -0.80 17.52 9.16
CA VAL A 245 0.09 17.25 10.30
C VAL A 245 1.13 16.20 9.90
N THR A 246 0.68 15.08 9.34
CA THR A 246 1.57 14.03 8.81
C THR A 246 2.43 14.57 7.66
N GLY A 247 1.89 15.48 6.84
CA GLY A 247 2.66 16.14 5.78
C GLY A 247 3.85 16.94 6.31
N ARG A 248 3.65 17.67 7.41
CA ARG A 248 4.74 18.39 8.11
C ARG A 248 5.78 17.43 8.68
N GLU A 249 5.35 16.32 9.31
CA GLU A 249 6.27 15.27 9.75
C GLU A 249 7.14 14.75 8.60
N CYS A 250 6.52 14.42 7.47
CA CYS A 250 7.23 13.87 6.31
C CYS A 250 8.25 14.86 5.73
N ALA A 251 7.94 16.16 5.71
CA ALA A 251 8.86 17.19 5.24
C ALA A 251 10.19 17.17 6.02
N HIS A 252 10.13 16.99 7.35
CA HIS A 252 11.31 16.97 8.21
C HIS A 252 11.95 15.57 8.31
N LEU A 253 11.16 14.54 8.57
CA LEU A 253 11.65 13.19 8.87
C LEU A 253 11.93 12.36 7.62
N LEU A 254 11.18 12.58 6.53
CA LEU A 254 11.34 11.87 5.25
C LEU A 254 11.98 12.73 4.16
N GLY A 255 12.11 14.05 4.40
CA GLY A 255 12.81 14.97 3.50
C GLY A 255 12.05 15.31 2.21
N ARG A 256 10.74 15.05 2.14
CA ARG A 256 9.87 15.45 1.03
C ARG A 256 8.49 15.82 1.57
N SER A 257 7.97 16.96 1.12
CA SER A 257 6.57 17.35 1.41
C SER A 257 5.60 16.60 0.49
N PRO A 258 4.41 16.22 0.95
CA PRO A 258 3.40 15.62 0.08
C PRO A 258 2.96 16.58 -1.02
N ASP A 259 2.72 16.04 -2.20
CA ASP A 259 2.15 16.75 -3.34
C ASP A 259 0.64 16.99 -3.15
N VAL A 260 -0.04 16.05 -2.46
CA VAL A 260 -1.49 16.08 -2.20
C VAL A 260 -1.79 15.50 -0.82
N ILE A 261 -2.81 16.05 -0.14
CA ILE A 261 -3.38 15.45 1.07
C ILE A 261 -4.61 14.61 0.70
N THR A 262 -4.63 13.34 1.10
CA THR A 262 -5.69 12.37 0.82
C THR A 262 -6.35 11.91 2.13
N PRO A 263 -7.27 12.71 2.71
CA PRO A 263 -7.87 12.40 4.01
C PRO A 263 -8.71 11.13 3.96
N ASN A 264 -8.71 10.39 5.07
CA ASN A 264 -9.46 9.15 5.18
C ASN A 264 -10.97 9.41 5.22
N GLY A 265 -11.68 8.93 4.19
CA GLY A 265 -13.13 8.96 4.12
C GLY A 265 -13.79 7.80 4.87
N LEU A 266 -15.07 7.95 5.20
CA LEU A 266 -15.92 6.89 5.73
C LEU A 266 -17.19 6.77 4.88
N ASN A 267 -17.76 5.57 4.80
CA ASN A 267 -19.06 5.39 4.17
C ASN A 267 -20.19 5.79 5.14
N ILE A 268 -20.79 6.96 4.91
CA ILE A 268 -21.79 7.58 5.79
C ILE A 268 -23.16 6.89 5.69
N GLU A 269 -23.47 6.17 4.61
CA GLU A 269 -24.75 5.45 4.44
C GLU A 269 -25.00 4.40 5.54
N ARG A 270 -23.93 3.93 6.22
CA ARG A 270 -24.04 3.04 7.39
C ARG A 270 -24.60 3.70 8.65
N PHE A 271 -24.63 5.03 8.74
CA PHE A 271 -24.95 5.78 9.97
C PHE A 271 -26.09 6.80 9.79
N SER A 272 -26.75 6.82 8.62
CA SER A 272 -27.55 7.98 8.18
C SER A 272 -29.00 8.04 8.67
N VAL A 273 -29.42 7.24 9.65
CA VAL A 273 -30.77 7.37 10.23
C VAL A 273 -30.74 8.38 11.37
N LEU A 274 -30.79 9.68 11.02
CA LEU A 274 -30.63 10.82 11.94
C LEU A 274 -31.50 10.76 13.21
N HIS A 275 -32.75 10.29 13.09
CA HIS A 275 -33.66 10.17 14.23
C HIS A 275 -33.31 8.98 15.15
N GLU A 276 -32.75 7.92 14.58
CA GLU A 276 -32.34 6.73 15.30
C GLU A 276 -31.07 6.99 16.10
N VAL A 277 -30.18 7.87 15.63
CA VAL A 277 -28.98 8.29 16.37
C VAL A 277 -29.34 8.92 17.72
N GLN A 278 -30.34 9.81 17.77
CA GLN A 278 -30.81 10.44 19.01
C GLN A 278 -31.42 9.40 19.97
N ASN A 279 -32.19 8.46 19.44
CA ASN A 279 -32.78 7.38 20.23
C ASN A 279 -31.71 6.41 20.78
N LEU A 280 -30.73 6.04 19.97
CA LEU A 280 -29.58 5.23 20.37
C LEU A 280 -28.74 5.97 21.42
N HIS A 281 -28.51 7.28 21.26
CA HIS A 281 -27.82 8.09 22.26
C HIS A 281 -28.53 8.03 23.62
N HIS A 282 -29.85 8.29 23.66
CA HIS A 282 -30.62 8.20 24.90
C HIS A 282 -30.60 6.80 25.51
N LYS A 283 -30.71 5.75 24.68
CA LYS A 283 -30.68 4.36 25.14
C LYS A 283 -29.34 3.99 25.77
N HIS A 284 -28.23 4.31 25.10
CA HIS A 284 -26.89 3.98 25.60
C HIS A 284 -26.49 4.85 26.79
N LYS A 285 -26.92 6.13 26.83
CA LYS A 285 -26.72 7.00 27.99
C LYS A 285 -27.35 6.40 29.25
N ARG A 286 -28.59 5.94 29.18
CA ARG A 286 -29.29 5.30 30.31
C ARG A 286 -28.67 3.99 30.78
N ALA A 287 -27.92 3.29 29.93
CA ALA A 287 -27.25 2.05 30.30
C ALA A 287 -25.89 2.29 31.01
N LEU A 288 -25.38 3.52 30.93
CA LEU A 288 -24.16 3.98 31.60
C LEU A 288 -24.45 4.70 32.93
N GLU A 289 -25.71 5.08 33.16
CA GLU A 289 -26.25 5.65 34.42
C GLU A 289 -26.74 4.53 35.34
#